data_AF-A0A958Q4G9-F1
#
_entry.id   AF-A0A958Q4G9-F1
#
_cell.length_a   1.000
_cell.length_b   1.000
_cell.length_c   1.000
_cell.angle_alpha   90.00
_cell.angle_beta   90.00
_cell.angle_gamma   90.00
#
_symmetry.space_group_name_H-M   'P 1'
#
loop_
_entity.id
_entity.type
_entity.pdbx_description
1 polymer ?
#
loop_
_entity_poly.entity_id
_entity_poly.type
_entity_poly.pdbx_seq_one_letter_code
_entity_poly.pdbx_strand_id
1 'polypeptide(L)'
;MARRSLFEVICMGISEGNGNDPLQRRSNGDPVSPLEAKTLGGDSPVSSGSSLDFQRPHAPHANLEIFEMRVAELARNKPEFAFNPADPWAKTFRHALDTLDYGSGLKIVEVGVGLGVNVALLLTKHPENEVWGSDFVPGVIPKSEELVAELTGTDRARGYRAVPGSSDLLEHWLSGGQFHGQTPDLIVCCIPQVIDPRSTESNDELSLEDRLEQLRTSGEDAAHYYVPSLNGVRDEHFKKFVSLMDEYNLGLNARLLVEAREVLTPESGRIAMNLAGRVPLPILHTMFRETGFEEPRIVHQTIVRQDDVTTSIMPLAATERKAELAERMQALSGSKTDHRFVFYDNPDGRGRPLCAMEAYSRELSRQPNYHDLYVLESRPKPLS
;
A
#
# COMPACT_ATOMS: atom_id res chain seq x y z
N MET A 1 -18.14 40.41 23.62
CA MET A 1 -18.86 39.22 23.13
C MET A 1 -17.84 38.26 22.56
N ALA A 2 -17.39 37.29 23.34
CA ALA A 2 -16.37 36.33 22.93
C ALA A 2 -17.01 35.19 22.14
N ARG A 3 -16.50 34.90 20.94
CA ARG A 3 -16.87 33.74 20.13
C ARG A 3 -16.12 32.52 20.67
N ARG A 4 -16.85 31.50 21.10
CA ARG A 4 -16.30 30.18 21.43
C ARG A 4 -15.92 29.45 20.15
N SER A 5 -14.82 28.69 20.19
CA SER A 5 -14.36 27.86 19.06
C SER A 5 -15.27 26.63 18.91
N LEU A 6 -15.37 26.14 17.67
CA LEU A 6 -16.17 24.97 17.27
C LEU A 6 -15.80 23.68 18.05
N PHE A 7 -14.63 23.67 18.70
CA PHE A 7 -14.10 22.58 19.51
C PHE A 7 -14.87 22.37 20.83
N GLU A 8 -15.41 23.44 21.44
CA GLU A 8 -16.15 23.32 22.71
C GLU A 8 -17.57 22.75 22.55
N VAL A 9 -18.15 22.82 21.35
CA VAL A 9 -19.50 22.29 21.07
C VAL A 9 -19.48 20.76 20.95
N ILE A 10 -18.34 20.16 20.60
CA ILE A 10 -18.21 18.71 20.36
C ILE A 10 -18.02 17.93 21.68
N CYS A 11 -17.53 18.56 22.75
CA CYS A 11 -17.21 17.88 24.02
C CYS A 11 -18.35 17.88 25.07
N MET A 12 -19.50 18.52 24.81
CA MET A 12 -20.59 18.65 25.81
C MET A 12 -21.78 17.68 25.62
N GLY A 13 -21.65 16.67 24.75
CA GLY A 13 -22.75 15.75 24.43
C GLY A 13 -22.85 14.46 25.25
N ILE A 14 -22.04 14.27 26.31
CA ILE A 14 -22.04 13.04 27.11
C ILE A 14 -22.22 13.37 28.59
N SER A 15 -23.44 13.70 29.00
CA SER A 15 -23.89 13.39 30.36
C SER A 15 -25.42 13.29 30.41
N GLU A 16 -25.86 12.27 31.14
CA GLU A 16 -27.22 12.02 31.66
C GLU A 16 -28.15 11.15 30.80
N GLY A 17 -28.43 9.95 31.33
CA GLY A 17 -29.40 9.00 30.80
C GLY A 17 -29.46 7.70 31.61
N ASN A 18 -30.14 7.77 32.75
CA ASN A 18 -30.36 6.70 33.73
C ASN A 18 -30.99 5.40 33.18
N GLY A 19 -30.53 4.28 33.73
CA GLY A 19 -31.31 3.16 34.31
C GLY A 19 -32.47 2.54 33.53
N ASN A 20 -32.34 1.25 33.18
CA ASN A 20 -33.18 0.17 33.73
C ASN A 20 -32.78 -1.21 33.15
N ASP A 21 -32.39 -2.10 34.05
CA ASP A 21 -32.49 -3.57 33.92
C ASP A 21 -33.74 -3.95 34.73
N PRO A 22 -34.70 -4.76 34.24
CA PRO A 22 -34.54 -6.22 34.38
C PRO A 22 -35.22 -7.05 33.27
N LEU A 23 -34.72 -8.24 32.98
CA LEU A 23 -35.44 -9.49 33.28
C LEU A 23 -34.75 -10.74 32.73
N GLN A 24 -34.50 -11.63 33.69
CA GLN A 24 -34.18 -13.04 33.59
C GLN A 24 -35.14 -13.83 32.67
N ARG A 25 -34.60 -14.76 31.88
CA ARG A 25 -35.13 -16.14 31.80
C ARG A 25 -34.01 -17.16 31.65
N ARG A 26 -33.98 -18.09 32.60
CA ARG A 26 -33.23 -19.35 32.60
C ARG A 26 -33.85 -20.33 31.59
N SER A 27 -33.08 -21.24 31.02
CA SER A 27 -32.93 -22.63 31.53
C SER A 27 -32.42 -23.63 30.47
N ASN A 28 -31.39 -24.38 30.90
CA ASN A 28 -31.18 -25.84 30.77
C ASN A 28 -30.97 -26.51 29.40
N GLY A 29 -29.90 -27.31 29.32
CA GLY A 29 -29.80 -28.45 28.39
C GLY A 29 -28.37 -28.91 28.10
N ASP A 30 -27.86 -29.82 28.93
CA ASP A 30 -26.52 -30.45 28.97
C ASP A 30 -26.13 -31.35 27.75
N PRO A 31 -24.88 -31.88 27.71
CA PRO A 31 -24.09 -32.14 26.49
C PRO A 31 -24.08 -33.61 26.03
N VAL A 32 -23.53 -33.87 24.83
CA VAL A 32 -23.16 -35.23 24.39
C VAL A 32 -21.71 -35.25 23.87
N SER A 33 -20.96 -36.23 24.39
CA SER A 33 -19.54 -36.54 24.19
C SER A 33 -19.28 -37.49 23.00
N PRO A 34 -17.99 -37.76 22.67
CA PRO A 34 -17.54 -38.29 21.37
C PRO A 34 -17.19 -39.79 21.38
N LEU A 35 -17.26 -40.44 20.20
CA LEU A 35 -16.66 -41.74 19.82
C LEU A 35 -16.59 -41.74 18.28
N GLU A 36 -15.67 -42.36 17.54
CA GLU A 36 -14.64 -43.36 17.82
C GLU A 36 -13.70 -43.45 16.60
N ALA A 37 -12.46 -43.87 16.84
CA ALA A 37 -11.50 -44.26 15.83
C ALA A 37 -11.78 -45.66 15.27
N LYS A 38 -11.43 -45.93 14.01
CA LYS A 38 -11.11 -47.28 13.53
C LYS A 38 -9.99 -47.25 12.49
N THR A 39 -8.90 -47.91 12.86
CA THR A 39 -7.79 -48.42 12.04
C THR A 39 -8.21 -49.65 11.24
N LEU A 40 -7.42 -49.97 10.20
CA LEU A 40 -7.03 -51.27 9.59
C LEU A 40 -6.48 -50.89 8.19
N GLY A 41 -5.25 -51.17 7.75
CA GLY A 41 -4.40 -52.34 7.91
C GLY A 41 -4.33 -53.07 6.55
N GLY A 42 -3.15 -53.13 5.91
CA GLY A 42 -2.97 -53.93 4.67
C GLY A 42 -1.64 -53.69 3.94
N ASP A 43 -0.77 -54.71 3.99
CA ASP A 43 0.59 -54.77 3.48
C ASP A 43 0.76 -54.86 1.93
N SER A 44 1.99 -54.51 1.52
CA SER A 44 2.78 -54.62 0.27
C SER A 44 2.58 -55.85 -0.66
N PRO A 45 3.08 -55.92 -1.94
CA PRO A 45 4.43 -55.48 -2.36
C PRO A 45 4.69 -54.97 -3.81
N VAL A 46 5.78 -54.17 -3.92
CA VAL A 46 6.86 -54.10 -4.95
C VAL A 46 6.53 -54.32 -6.44
N SER A 47 6.74 -53.27 -7.27
CA SER A 47 7.50 -53.39 -8.53
C SER A 47 7.97 -52.03 -9.11
N SER A 48 9.29 -51.93 -9.25
CA SER A 48 10.05 -51.32 -10.36
C SER A 48 9.68 -49.93 -10.91
N GLY A 49 10.53 -48.96 -10.57
CA GLY A 49 11.31 -48.22 -11.56
C GLY A 49 10.60 -47.21 -12.45
N SER A 50 10.50 -45.98 -11.98
CA SER A 50 10.68 -44.80 -12.84
C SER A 50 11.37 -43.70 -12.03
N SER A 51 12.40 -43.10 -12.64
CA SER A 51 13.18 -42.00 -12.08
C SER A 51 12.27 -40.78 -11.91
N LEU A 52 11.75 -40.60 -10.70
CA LEU A 52 11.29 -39.30 -10.24
C LEU A 52 12.53 -38.52 -9.85
N ASP A 53 12.95 -37.63 -10.75
CA ASP A 53 13.77 -36.48 -10.39
C ASP A 53 13.02 -35.73 -9.29
N PHE A 54 13.41 -36.00 -8.04
CA PHE A 54 13.18 -35.07 -6.95
C PHE A 54 13.96 -33.81 -7.28
N GLN A 55 13.31 -32.88 -7.98
CA GLN A 55 13.68 -31.48 -7.95
C GLN A 55 13.79 -31.12 -6.47
N ARG A 56 15.02 -30.92 -6.02
CA ARG A 56 15.29 -30.32 -4.71
C ARG A 56 14.48 -29.03 -4.67
N PRO A 57 13.70 -28.75 -3.61
CA PRO A 57 13.16 -27.43 -3.44
C PRO A 57 14.37 -26.48 -3.37
N HIS A 58 14.50 -25.60 -4.36
CA HIS A 58 15.35 -24.42 -4.21
C HIS A 58 14.93 -23.78 -2.90
N ALA A 59 15.83 -23.67 -1.93
CA ALA A 59 15.56 -22.94 -0.69
C ALA A 59 15.53 -21.45 -1.04
N PRO A 60 14.36 -20.82 -1.25
CA PRO A 60 14.32 -19.42 -1.70
C PRO A 60 14.58 -18.49 -0.50
N HIS A 61 14.23 -18.95 0.71
CA HIS A 61 14.14 -18.13 1.91
C HIS A 61 15.49 -17.81 2.56
N ALA A 62 16.52 -18.66 2.39
CA ALA A 62 17.83 -18.42 3.02
C ALA A 62 18.49 -17.13 2.51
N ASN A 63 18.24 -16.74 1.25
CA ASN A 63 18.78 -15.52 0.68
C ASN A 63 18.02 -14.27 1.13
N LEU A 64 16.68 -14.36 1.24
CA LEU A 64 15.87 -13.24 1.71
C LEU A 64 16.09 -12.96 3.20
N GLU A 65 16.18 -13.98 4.06
CA GLU A 65 16.45 -13.77 5.49
C GLU A 65 17.79 -13.06 5.74
N ILE A 66 18.86 -13.48 5.06
CA ILE A 66 20.17 -12.84 5.16
C ILE A 66 20.10 -11.39 4.62
N PHE A 67 19.38 -11.18 3.52
CA PHE A 67 19.16 -9.84 2.98
C PHE A 67 18.43 -8.94 3.99
N GLU A 68 17.34 -9.43 4.59
CA GLU A 68 16.57 -8.71 5.62
C GLU A 68 17.40 -8.40 6.86
N MET A 69 18.32 -9.28 7.27
CA MET A 69 19.24 -8.99 8.37
C MET A 69 20.15 -7.81 8.06
N ARG A 70 20.69 -7.73 6.83
CA ARG A 70 21.51 -6.59 6.38
C ARG A 70 20.69 -5.31 6.29
N VAL A 71 19.46 -5.40 5.76
CA VAL A 71 18.53 -4.26 5.71
C VAL A 71 18.21 -3.75 7.11
N ALA A 72 17.96 -4.64 8.07
CA ALA A 72 17.67 -4.27 9.45
C ALA A 72 18.86 -3.59 10.13
N GLU A 73 20.09 -3.97 9.79
CA GLU A 73 21.29 -3.29 10.26
C GLU A 73 21.40 -1.86 9.71
N LEU A 74 21.15 -1.70 8.42
CA LEU A 74 21.19 -0.40 7.73
C LEU A 74 20.08 0.54 8.20
N ALA A 75 18.89 -0.02 8.48
CA ALA A 75 17.76 0.72 9.01
C ALA A 75 18.07 1.45 10.33
N ARG A 76 19.01 0.94 11.14
CA ARG A 76 19.44 1.59 12.39
C ARG A 76 20.11 2.95 12.17
N ASN A 77 20.66 3.17 10.99
CA ASN A 77 21.35 4.40 10.59
C ASN A 77 20.63 5.10 9.44
N LYS A 78 19.31 4.87 9.27
CA LYS A 78 18.54 5.49 8.18
C LYS A 78 18.61 7.03 8.31
N PRO A 79 18.67 7.76 7.19
CA PRO A 79 18.41 9.20 7.21
C PRO A 79 17.01 9.49 7.76
N GLU A 80 16.86 10.59 8.51
CA GLU A 80 15.57 10.97 9.11
C GLU A 80 14.47 11.14 8.05
N PHE A 81 14.82 11.62 6.86
CA PHE A 81 13.89 11.83 5.75
C PHE A 81 13.46 10.56 5.00
N ALA A 82 14.05 9.41 5.30
CA ALA A 82 13.81 8.17 4.56
C ALA A 82 12.86 7.23 5.33
N PHE A 83 11.96 6.56 4.61
CA PHE A 83 11.11 5.52 5.19
C PHE A 83 11.96 4.38 5.77
N ASN A 84 11.53 3.80 6.90
CA ASN A 84 12.24 2.70 7.52
C ASN A 84 12.15 1.43 6.66
N PRO A 85 13.25 0.94 6.05
CA PRO A 85 13.14 -0.23 5.19
C PRO A 85 12.85 -1.51 5.99
N ALA A 86 13.10 -1.55 7.30
CA ALA A 86 12.77 -2.69 8.16
C ALA A 86 11.31 -2.73 8.64
N ASP A 87 10.51 -1.71 8.30
CA ASP A 87 9.09 -1.62 8.63
C ASP A 87 8.30 -2.80 8.03
N PRO A 88 7.30 -3.36 8.75
CA PRO A 88 6.45 -4.44 8.23
C PRO A 88 5.83 -4.13 6.86
N TRP A 89 5.51 -2.87 6.58
CA TRP A 89 4.98 -2.44 5.29
C TRP A 89 5.98 -2.67 4.16
N ALA A 90 7.22 -2.23 4.34
CA ALA A 90 8.28 -2.42 3.34
C ALA A 90 8.69 -3.89 3.21
N LYS A 91 8.70 -4.65 4.32
CA LYS A 91 8.93 -6.10 4.31
C LYS A 91 7.88 -6.86 3.50
N THR A 92 6.62 -6.50 3.65
CA THR A 92 5.50 -7.12 2.91
C THR A 92 5.72 -6.99 1.42
N PHE A 93 6.15 -5.81 0.95
CA PHE A 93 6.43 -5.62 -0.45
C PHE A 93 7.60 -6.47 -0.93
N ARG A 94 8.70 -6.52 -0.17
CA ARG A 94 9.87 -7.35 -0.51
C ARG A 94 9.56 -8.84 -0.54
N HIS A 95 8.75 -9.35 0.38
CA HIS A 95 8.26 -10.73 0.31
C HIS A 95 7.49 -11.02 -0.99
N ALA A 96 6.67 -10.07 -1.44
CA ALA A 96 5.99 -10.22 -2.73
C ALA A 96 6.98 -10.17 -3.91
N LEU A 97 7.92 -9.21 -3.92
CA LEU A 97 8.94 -9.11 -4.99
C LEU A 97 9.85 -10.35 -5.06
N ASP A 98 10.17 -10.95 -3.92
CA ASP A 98 10.96 -12.19 -3.84
C ASP A 98 10.20 -13.40 -4.40
N THR A 99 8.88 -13.43 -4.27
CA THR A 99 8.04 -14.55 -4.76
C THR A 99 7.60 -14.39 -6.21
N LEU A 100 7.65 -13.17 -6.75
CA LEU A 100 7.27 -12.91 -8.13
C LEU A 100 8.31 -13.42 -9.12
N ASP A 101 7.84 -14.17 -10.12
CA ASP A 101 8.64 -14.60 -11.27
C ASP A 101 8.46 -13.60 -12.40
N TYR A 102 9.37 -12.64 -12.46
CA TYR A 102 9.36 -11.62 -13.49
C TYR A 102 10.14 -12.06 -14.74
N GLY A 103 10.97 -13.10 -14.64
CA GLY A 103 11.94 -13.44 -15.69
C GLY A 103 13.20 -12.57 -15.63
N SER A 104 14.00 -12.67 -16.69
CA SER A 104 15.36 -12.14 -16.79
C SER A 104 15.50 -11.15 -17.94
N GLY A 105 16.33 -10.13 -17.78
CA GLY A 105 16.63 -9.12 -18.81
C GLY A 105 15.55 -8.07 -18.96
N LEU A 106 14.78 -7.81 -17.91
CA LEU A 106 13.69 -6.83 -17.90
C LEU A 106 14.18 -5.41 -17.65
N LYS A 107 13.40 -4.46 -18.15
CA LYS A 107 13.40 -3.04 -17.77
C LYS A 107 12.34 -2.80 -16.70
N ILE A 108 12.77 -2.59 -15.46
CA ILE A 108 11.91 -2.38 -14.31
C ILE A 108 11.94 -0.90 -13.92
N VAL A 109 10.79 -0.30 -13.63
CA VAL A 109 10.71 1.02 -12.98
C VAL A 109 10.22 0.84 -11.56
N GLU A 110 10.96 1.35 -10.59
CA GLU A 110 10.49 1.54 -9.22
C GLU A 110 10.11 3.01 -8.99
N VAL A 111 8.81 3.26 -8.76
CA VAL A 111 8.28 4.59 -8.43
C VAL A 111 8.19 4.73 -6.92
N GLY A 112 8.83 5.77 -6.37
CA GLY A 112 9.01 5.93 -4.93
C GLY A 112 10.10 5.00 -4.41
N VAL A 113 11.31 5.09 -4.99
CA VAL A 113 12.41 4.15 -4.72
C VAL A 113 12.92 4.22 -3.27
N GLY A 114 12.71 5.34 -2.57
CA GLY A 114 13.21 5.54 -1.21
C GLY A 114 14.70 5.23 -1.13
N LEU A 115 15.11 4.38 -0.18
CA LEU A 115 16.51 3.97 -0.03
C LEU A 115 16.97 2.89 -1.04
N GLY A 116 16.15 2.48 -2.00
CA GLY A 116 16.55 1.51 -3.03
C GLY A 116 16.70 0.07 -2.54
N VAL A 117 16.12 -0.29 -1.40
CA VAL A 117 16.22 -1.66 -0.86
C VAL A 117 15.51 -2.67 -1.76
N ASN A 118 14.38 -2.31 -2.38
CA ASN A 118 13.68 -3.19 -3.31
C ASN A 118 14.48 -3.36 -4.61
N VAL A 119 15.04 -2.27 -5.17
CA VAL A 119 16.03 -2.34 -6.27
C VAL A 119 17.15 -3.31 -5.93
N ALA A 120 17.73 -3.21 -4.73
CA ALA A 120 18.84 -4.07 -4.32
C ALA A 120 18.41 -5.55 -4.26
N LEU A 121 17.20 -5.85 -3.80
CA LEU A 121 16.63 -7.20 -3.82
C LEU A 121 16.47 -7.70 -5.27
N LEU A 122 15.85 -6.89 -6.14
CA LEU A 122 15.61 -7.22 -7.55
C LEU A 122 16.92 -7.53 -8.29
N LEU A 123 17.95 -6.69 -8.14
CA LEU A 123 19.26 -6.89 -8.77
C LEU A 123 20.08 -8.03 -8.13
N THR A 124 19.81 -8.37 -6.87
CA THR A 124 20.43 -9.54 -6.24
C THR A 124 19.87 -10.84 -6.80
N LYS A 125 18.56 -10.87 -7.06
CA LYS A 125 17.85 -12.05 -7.59
C LYS A 125 18.04 -12.19 -9.11
N HIS A 126 18.03 -11.07 -9.83
CA HIS A 126 18.11 -10.99 -11.28
C HIS A 126 19.11 -9.89 -11.71
N PRO A 127 20.43 -10.15 -11.62
CA PRO A 127 21.48 -9.17 -11.93
C PRO A 127 21.50 -8.70 -13.39
N GLU A 128 20.82 -9.41 -14.28
CA GLU A 128 20.65 -9.07 -15.69
C GLU A 128 19.57 -8.02 -15.96
N ASN A 129 18.73 -7.70 -14.97
CA ASN A 129 17.69 -6.70 -15.11
C ASN A 129 18.27 -5.28 -15.03
N GLU A 130 17.62 -4.36 -15.72
CA GLU A 130 17.84 -2.93 -15.58
C GLU A 130 16.71 -2.36 -14.72
N VAL A 131 17.05 -1.67 -13.63
CA VAL A 131 16.07 -1.07 -12.72
C VAL A 131 16.25 0.44 -12.71
N TRP A 132 15.22 1.18 -13.12
CA TRP A 132 15.15 2.63 -13.00
C TRP A 132 14.42 3.00 -11.73
N GLY A 133 15.01 3.83 -10.86
CA GLY A 133 14.36 4.24 -9.62
C GLY A 133 14.15 5.73 -9.58
N SER A 134 12.91 6.17 -9.36
CA SER A 134 12.53 7.58 -9.21
C SER A 134 11.91 7.85 -7.85
N ASP A 135 12.07 9.07 -7.34
CA ASP A 135 11.48 9.50 -6.08
C ASP A 135 11.07 10.97 -6.13
N PHE A 136 10.04 11.32 -5.36
CA PHE A 136 9.61 12.70 -5.19
C PHE A 136 10.62 13.51 -4.37
N VAL A 137 11.34 12.87 -3.45
CA VAL A 137 12.35 13.52 -2.60
C VAL A 137 13.73 13.42 -3.24
N PRO A 138 14.29 14.51 -3.81
CA PRO A 138 15.56 14.45 -4.54
C PRO A 138 16.74 14.02 -3.67
N GLY A 139 16.69 14.30 -2.37
CA GLY A 139 17.75 13.95 -1.41
C GLY A 139 17.90 12.45 -1.16
N VAL A 140 16.88 11.63 -1.48
CA VAL A 140 16.94 10.18 -1.26
C VAL A 140 17.70 9.46 -2.37
N ILE A 141 17.72 10.03 -3.57
CA ILE A 141 18.30 9.40 -4.77
C ILE A 141 19.81 9.08 -4.61
N PRO A 142 20.69 10.00 -4.17
CA PRO A 142 22.09 9.63 -3.95
C PRO A 142 22.26 8.54 -2.88
N LYS A 143 21.36 8.50 -1.88
CA LYS A 143 21.39 7.49 -0.82
C LYS A 143 20.90 6.13 -1.30
N SER A 144 19.94 6.08 -2.23
CA SER A 144 19.55 4.82 -2.85
C SER A 144 20.68 4.23 -3.67
N GLU A 145 21.43 5.05 -4.42
CA GLU A 145 22.59 4.58 -5.19
C GLU A 145 23.69 4.01 -4.28
N GLU A 146 24.05 4.73 -3.22
CA GLU A 146 24.99 4.26 -2.19
C GLU A 146 24.55 2.91 -1.60
N LEU A 147 23.28 2.80 -1.20
CA LEU A 147 22.77 1.62 -0.51
C LEU A 147 22.63 0.41 -1.44
N VAL A 148 22.19 0.62 -2.69
CA VAL A 148 22.14 -0.44 -3.70
C VAL A 148 23.53 -0.99 -3.96
N ALA A 149 24.54 -0.13 -4.07
CA ALA A 149 25.94 -0.56 -4.22
C ALA A 149 26.44 -1.34 -3.01
N GLU A 150 26.12 -0.91 -1.78
CA GLU A 150 26.51 -1.61 -0.55
C GLU A 150 25.83 -2.99 -0.42
N LEU A 151 24.54 -3.07 -0.73
CA LEU A 151 23.75 -4.30 -0.60
C LEU A 151 24.09 -5.33 -1.67
N THR A 152 24.27 -4.89 -2.92
CA THR A 152 24.41 -5.79 -4.08
C THR A 152 25.85 -5.98 -4.57
N GLY A 153 26.77 -5.12 -4.15
CA GLY A 153 28.11 -5.00 -4.72
C GLY A 153 28.12 -4.17 -6.01
N THR A 154 29.27 -3.57 -6.32
CA THR A 154 29.41 -2.59 -7.42
C THR A 154 29.07 -3.12 -8.80
N ASP A 155 29.27 -4.41 -9.06
CA ASP A 155 29.01 -4.98 -10.39
C ASP A 155 27.52 -5.17 -10.66
N ARG A 156 26.75 -5.62 -9.67
CA ARG A 156 25.29 -5.74 -9.78
C ARG A 156 24.60 -4.39 -9.75
N ALA A 157 25.12 -3.46 -8.95
CA ALA A 157 24.60 -2.10 -8.88
C ALA A 157 24.66 -1.34 -10.21
N ARG A 158 25.44 -1.81 -11.20
CA ARG A 158 25.43 -1.23 -12.57
C ARG A 158 24.09 -1.39 -13.29
N GLY A 159 23.26 -2.35 -12.87
CA GLY A 159 21.89 -2.50 -13.35
C GLY A 159 20.94 -1.46 -12.79
N TYR A 160 21.32 -0.72 -11.74
CA TYR A 160 20.53 0.38 -11.21
C TYR A 160 20.81 1.68 -11.95
N ARG A 161 19.74 2.36 -12.35
CA ARG A 161 19.78 3.69 -12.95
C ARG A 161 18.85 4.62 -12.19
N ALA A 162 19.41 5.38 -11.27
CA ALA A 162 18.65 6.36 -10.55
C ALA A 162 18.21 7.52 -11.46
N VAL A 163 16.98 7.98 -11.28
CA VAL A 163 16.47 9.17 -11.96
C VAL A 163 16.88 10.40 -11.14
N PRO A 164 17.71 11.30 -11.70
CA PRO A 164 18.27 12.40 -10.92
C PRO A 164 17.22 13.45 -10.60
N GLY A 165 17.25 13.95 -9.37
CA GLY A 165 16.38 15.02 -8.90
C GLY A 165 15.05 14.53 -8.35
N SER A 166 14.06 15.42 -8.38
CA SER A 166 12.69 15.17 -7.94
C SER A 166 11.90 14.63 -9.13
N SER A 167 11.18 13.53 -8.94
CA SER A 167 10.31 12.94 -9.94
C SER A 167 8.87 12.91 -9.44
N ASP A 168 7.95 13.51 -10.19
CA ASP A 168 6.52 13.29 -10.02
C ASP A 168 6.08 12.04 -10.80
N LEU A 169 5.91 10.93 -10.07
CA LEU A 169 5.50 9.63 -10.60
C LEU A 169 6.32 9.20 -11.84
N LEU A 170 5.69 9.07 -13.01
CA LEU A 170 6.30 8.59 -14.26
C LEU A 170 6.64 9.72 -15.24
N GLU A 171 6.74 10.97 -14.78
CA GLU A 171 6.95 12.13 -15.66
C GLU A 171 8.15 11.99 -16.62
N HIS A 172 9.21 11.29 -16.21
CA HIS A 172 10.39 11.08 -17.05
C HIS A 172 10.15 10.11 -18.23
N TRP A 173 9.10 9.28 -18.19
CA TRP A 173 8.71 8.37 -19.28
C TRP A 173 7.62 8.95 -20.17
N LEU A 174 6.83 9.87 -19.61
CA LEU A 174 5.75 10.55 -20.32
C LEU A 174 6.29 11.62 -21.28
N SER A 175 5.40 12.21 -22.09
CA SER A 175 5.75 13.09 -23.21
C SER A 175 6.76 14.19 -22.82
N GLY A 176 7.98 14.10 -23.35
CA GLY A 176 9.04 15.09 -23.16
C GLY A 176 10.02 14.80 -22.01
N GLY A 177 9.86 13.70 -21.29
CA GLY A 177 10.78 13.27 -20.23
C GLY A 177 12.08 12.62 -20.75
N GLN A 178 13.05 12.43 -19.85
CA GLN A 178 14.38 11.87 -20.16
C GLN A 178 14.34 10.47 -20.80
N PHE A 179 13.36 9.67 -20.39
CA PHE A 179 13.16 8.28 -20.85
C PHE A 179 11.97 8.16 -21.79
N HIS A 180 11.51 9.27 -22.37
CA HIS A 180 10.39 9.26 -23.30
C HIS A 180 10.60 8.26 -24.44
N GLY A 181 9.58 7.43 -24.71
CA GLY A 181 9.62 6.37 -25.71
C GLY A 181 10.31 5.08 -25.25
N GLN A 182 10.86 5.02 -24.04
CA GLN A 182 11.22 3.75 -23.41
C GLN A 182 9.98 3.11 -22.80
N THR A 183 9.79 1.83 -23.07
CA THR A 183 8.71 1.04 -22.45
C THR A 183 9.31 0.13 -21.37
N PRO A 184 8.89 0.28 -20.11
CA PRO A 184 9.23 -0.68 -19.08
C PRO A 184 8.43 -1.98 -19.25
N ASP A 185 9.01 -3.10 -18.82
CA ASP A 185 8.36 -4.40 -18.77
C ASP A 185 7.58 -4.58 -17.45
N LEU A 186 8.04 -3.92 -16.39
CA LEU A 186 7.46 -3.99 -15.06
C LEU A 186 7.56 -2.62 -14.38
N ILE A 187 6.45 -2.18 -13.78
CA ILE A 187 6.44 -1.08 -12.82
C ILE A 187 6.19 -1.67 -11.43
N VAL A 188 7.03 -1.33 -10.47
CA VAL A 188 6.83 -1.66 -9.05
C VAL A 188 6.69 -0.37 -8.27
N CYS A 189 5.79 -0.33 -7.29
CA CYS A 189 5.64 0.88 -6.48
C CYS A 189 5.12 0.61 -5.07
N CYS A 190 5.60 1.42 -4.14
CA CYS A 190 5.11 1.52 -2.78
C CYS A 190 5.08 3.01 -2.40
N ILE A 191 4.03 3.70 -2.83
CA ILE A 191 3.90 5.16 -2.72
C ILE A 191 2.88 5.57 -1.64
N PRO A 192 2.92 6.83 -1.17
CA PRO A 192 2.01 7.32 -0.14
C PRO A 192 0.52 7.06 -0.43
N GLN A 193 -0.23 6.76 0.63
CA GLN A 193 -1.65 6.40 0.60
C GLN A 193 -2.46 7.14 1.66
N VAL A 194 -1.90 8.20 2.24
CA VAL A 194 -2.58 9.10 3.17
C VAL A 194 -2.52 10.50 2.59
N ILE A 195 -3.64 11.20 2.59
CA ILE A 195 -3.68 12.61 2.22
C ILE A 195 -2.96 13.42 3.31
N ASP A 196 -2.09 14.34 2.90
CA ASP A 196 -1.46 15.29 3.81
C ASP A 196 -2.55 16.05 4.60
N PRO A 197 -2.59 15.95 5.94
CA PRO A 197 -3.58 16.64 6.76
C PRO A 197 -3.61 18.16 6.48
N ARG A 198 -2.45 18.77 6.18
CA ARG A 198 -2.31 20.19 5.84
C ARG A 198 -3.02 20.57 4.53
N SER A 199 -3.28 19.60 3.65
CA SER A 199 -4.04 19.78 2.41
C SER A 199 -5.55 19.83 2.64
N THR A 200 -6.03 19.28 3.76
CA THR A 200 -7.46 19.29 4.13
C THR A 200 -7.85 20.51 4.96
N GLU A 201 -6.87 21.19 5.56
CA GLU A 201 -7.08 22.45 6.24
C GLU A 201 -7.30 23.57 5.21
N SER A 202 -8.39 24.32 5.38
CA SER A 202 -8.83 25.44 4.53
C SER A 202 -7.92 26.67 4.59
N ASN A 203 -6.61 26.49 4.80
CA ASN A 203 -5.62 27.55 4.65
C ASN A 203 -5.40 27.79 3.15
N ASP A 204 -6.33 28.53 2.54
CA ASP A 204 -6.35 28.99 1.15
C ASP A 204 -5.17 29.93 0.78
N GLU A 205 -4.15 30.06 1.63
CA GLU A 205 -3.04 31.00 1.42
C GLU A 205 -1.86 30.41 0.63
N LEU A 206 -1.67 29.08 0.64
CA LEU A 206 -0.55 28.44 -0.06
C LEU A 206 -0.98 27.93 -1.44
N SER A 207 -0.18 28.27 -2.46
CA SER A 207 -0.31 27.68 -3.79
C SER A 207 -0.04 26.17 -3.74
N LEU A 208 -0.47 25.45 -4.77
CA LEU A 208 -0.19 24.02 -4.87
C LEU A 208 1.32 23.75 -4.99
N GLU A 209 2.03 24.57 -5.75
CA GLU A 209 3.49 24.50 -5.88
C GLU A 209 4.18 24.65 -4.52
N ASP A 210 3.73 25.59 -3.69
CA ASP A 210 4.27 25.79 -2.34
C ASP A 210 3.98 24.59 -1.43
N ARG A 211 2.79 23.99 -1.54
CA ARG A 211 2.43 22.77 -0.78
C ARG A 211 3.26 21.57 -1.19
N LEU A 212 3.49 21.39 -2.49
CA LEU A 212 4.35 20.32 -3.00
C LEU A 212 5.81 20.52 -2.57
N GLU A 213 6.30 21.76 -2.59
CA GLU A 213 7.66 22.06 -2.11
C GLU A 213 7.80 21.85 -0.60
N GLN A 214 6.79 22.27 0.17
CA GLN A 214 6.75 22.01 1.60
C GLN A 214 6.76 20.51 1.89
N LEU A 215 5.94 19.72 1.19
CA LEU A 215 5.93 18.27 1.35
C LEU A 215 7.29 17.68 0.98
N ARG A 216 7.84 18.04 -0.19
CA ARG A 216 9.13 17.54 -0.70
C ARG A 216 10.29 17.80 0.26
N THR A 217 10.25 18.88 1.01
CA THR A 217 11.29 19.29 1.96
C THR A 217 11.01 18.91 3.41
N SER A 218 9.81 18.38 3.71
CA SER A 218 9.36 18.04 5.07
C SER A 218 9.93 16.74 5.66
N GLY A 219 10.96 16.17 5.04
CA GLY A 219 11.61 14.96 5.54
C GLY A 219 10.72 13.72 5.36
N GLU A 220 10.41 13.03 6.46
CA GLU A 220 9.71 11.74 6.43
C GLU A 220 8.25 11.87 5.97
N ASP A 221 7.63 13.05 6.12
CA ASP A 221 6.26 13.33 5.69
C ASP A 221 6.02 12.97 4.21
N ALA A 222 6.99 13.22 3.32
CA ALA A 222 6.88 12.90 1.90
C ALA A 222 6.81 11.38 1.61
N ALA A 223 7.27 10.54 2.55
CA ALA A 223 7.15 9.09 2.44
C ALA A 223 5.77 8.57 2.89
N HIS A 224 5.03 9.38 3.66
CA HIS A 224 3.79 8.97 4.31
C HIS A 224 2.55 9.63 3.72
N TYR A 225 2.70 10.86 3.23
CA TYR A 225 1.62 11.71 2.78
C TYR A 225 1.76 12.12 1.32
N TYR A 226 0.63 12.40 0.68
CA TYR A 226 0.60 13.06 -0.63
C TYR A 226 -0.37 14.24 -0.63
N VAL A 227 -0.10 15.23 -1.49
CA VAL A 227 -1.02 16.35 -1.71
C VAL A 227 -2.01 15.95 -2.82
N PRO A 228 -3.33 15.94 -2.55
CA PRO A 228 -4.34 15.76 -3.59
C PRO A 228 -4.20 16.88 -4.61
N SER A 229 -3.74 16.54 -5.80
CA SER A 229 -3.78 17.46 -6.92
C SER A 229 -4.06 16.70 -8.19
N LEU A 230 -5.05 17.19 -8.94
CA LEU A 230 -5.44 16.69 -10.26
C LEU A 230 -4.38 16.95 -11.34
N ASN A 231 -3.20 17.45 -10.95
CA ASN A 231 -2.15 17.84 -11.86
C ASN A 231 -1.55 16.58 -12.50
N GLY A 232 -1.38 16.62 -13.83
CA GLY A 232 -0.76 15.55 -14.63
C GLY A 232 -1.74 14.69 -15.42
N VAL A 233 -2.98 14.50 -14.94
CA VAL A 233 -3.99 13.72 -15.69
C VAL A 233 -4.61 14.59 -16.77
N ARG A 234 -4.38 14.29 -18.05
CA ARG A 234 -4.88 15.11 -19.17
C ARG A 234 -6.35 14.85 -19.50
N ASP A 235 -6.77 13.60 -19.38
CA ASP A 235 -8.11 13.14 -19.73
C ASP A 235 -9.12 13.49 -18.62
N GLU A 236 -10.22 14.16 -18.99
CA GLU A 236 -11.26 14.62 -18.04
C GLU A 236 -12.00 13.47 -17.33
N HIS A 237 -12.17 12.32 -18.00
CA HIS A 237 -12.75 11.14 -17.36
C HIS A 237 -11.82 10.64 -16.25
N PHE A 238 -10.52 10.53 -16.52
CA PHE A 238 -9.55 10.11 -15.50
C PHE A 238 -9.37 11.15 -14.39
N LYS A 239 -9.45 12.46 -14.66
CA LYS A 239 -9.43 13.48 -13.61
C LYS A 239 -10.55 13.27 -12.60
N LYS A 240 -11.78 13.04 -13.09
CA LYS A 240 -12.93 12.78 -12.21
C LYS A 240 -12.74 11.48 -11.42
N PHE A 241 -12.20 10.44 -12.05
CA PHE A 241 -11.92 9.18 -11.39
C PHE A 241 -10.86 9.29 -10.29
N VAL A 242 -9.74 9.97 -10.57
CA VAL A 242 -8.68 10.23 -9.59
C VAL A 242 -9.21 11.06 -8.42
N SER A 243 -10.02 12.09 -8.68
CA SER A 243 -10.69 12.86 -7.63
C SER A 243 -11.59 12.00 -6.74
N LEU A 244 -12.26 10.99 -7.30
CA LEU A 244 -13.06 10.04 -6.53
C LEU A 244 -12.16 9.14 -5.68
N MET A 245 -11.01 8.72 -6.20
CA MET A 245 -10.04 7.91 -5.47
C MET A 245 -9.35 8.68 -4.34
N ASP A 246 -9.25 10.00 -4.40
CA ASP A 246 -8.84 10.83 -3.26
C ASP A 246 -9.78 10.70 -2.06
N GLU A 247 -11.07 10.44 -2.27
CA GLU A 247 -11.99 10.13 -1.16
C GLU A 247 -11.52 8.88 -0.39
N TYR A 248 -10.86 7.95 -1.07
CA TYR A 248 -10.28 6.73 -0.46
C TYR A 248 -8.80 6.88 -0.10
N ASN A 249 -8.22 8.09 -0.20
CA ASN A 249 -6.77 8.36 -0.04
C ASN A 249 -5.89 7.56 -1.04
N LEU A 250 -6.44 7.29 -2.24
CA LEU A 250 -5.79 6.52 -3.30
C LEU A 250 -5.56 7.32 -4.57
N GLY A 251 -5.80 8.63 -4.60
CA GLY A 251 -5.69 9.44 -5.82
C GLY A 251 -4.31 9.38 -6.46
N LEU A 252 -3.23 9.41 -5.67
CA LEU A 252 -1.86 9.24 -6.17
C LEU A 252 -1.65 7.88 -6.86
N ASN A 253 -2.21 6.81 -6.29
CA ASN A 253 -2.11 5.44 -6.80
C ASN A 253 -2.94 5.27 -8.08
N ALA A 254 -4.14 5.86 -8.12
CA ALA A 254 -4.98 5.89 -9.31
C ALA A 254 -4.32 6.69 -10.44
N ARG A 255 -3.70 7.83 -10.14
CA ARG A 255 -2.92 8.60 -11.11
C ARG A 255 -1.75 7.80 -11.66
N LEU A 256 -0.98 7.12 -10.80
CA LEU A 256 0.11 6.25 -11.25
C LEU A 256 -0.40 5.17 -12.20
N LEU A 257 -1.57 4.57 -11.95
CA LEU A 257 -2.15 3.60 -12.88
C LEU A 257 -2.49 4.22 -14.24
N VAL A 258 -3.06 5.43 -14.27
CA VAL A 258 -3.32 6.16 -15.52
C VAL A 258 -2.02 6.40 -16.29
N GLU A 259 -0.96 6.85 -15.63
CA GLU A 259 0.34 7.07 -16.26
C GLU A 259 1.03 5.78 -16.69
N ALA A 260 0.94 4.73 -15.87
CA ALA A 260 1.48 3.40 -16.17
C ALA A 260 0.84 2.81 -17.43
N ARG A 261 -0.46 3.07 -17.63
CA ARG A 261 -1.19 2.64 -18.83
C ARG A 261 -0.66 3.27 -20.11
N GLU A 262 -0.09 4.48 -20.05
CA GLU A 262 0.48 5.17 -21.21
C GLU A 262 1.87 4.65 -21.59
N VAL A 263 2.62 4.08 -20.63
CA VAL A 263 4.02 3.69 -20.85
C VAL A 263 4.24 2.19 -20.97
N LEU A 264 3.39 1.35 -20.36
CA LEU A 264 3.47 -0.10 -20.42
C LEU A 264 2.94 -0.65 -21.76
N THR A 265 3.59 -1.69 -22.29
CA THR A 265 3.03 -2.46 -23.41
C THR A 265 1.81 -3.27 -22.94
N PRO A 266 0.68 -3.25 -23.67
CA PRO A 266 -0.50 -4.06 -23.32
C PRO A 266 -0.23 -5.56 -23.29
N GLU A 267 0.70 -6.06 -24.12
CA GLU A 267 0.90 -7.50 -24.31
C GLU A 267 1.76 -8.15 -23.23
N SER A 268 2.71 -7.40 -22.66
CA SER A 268 3.74 -7.96 -21.76
C SER A 268 3.97 -7.14 -20.49
N GLY A 269 3.53 -5.87 -20.48
CA GLY A 269 3.71 -4.98 -19.35
C GLY A 269 2.97 -5.44 -18.10
N ARG A 270 3.59 -5.23 -16.94
CA ARG A 270 3.00 -5.51 -15.62
C ARG A 270 3.17 -4.33 -14.70
N ILE A 271 2.25 -4.20 -13.74
CA ILE A 271 2.42 -3.33 -12.58
C ILE A 271 2.19 -4.12 -11.30
N ALA A 272 3.03 -3.93 -10.29
CA ALA A 272 2.88 -4.47 -8.94
C ALA A 272 2.89 -3.34 -7.90
N MET A 273 1.81 -3.21 -7.13
CA MET A 273 1.62 -2.13 -6.16
C MET A 273 1.44 -2.69 -4.75
N ASN A 274 2.11 -2.09 -3.77
CA ASN A 274 1.86 -2.34 -2.35
C ASN A 274 0.77 -1.39 -1.82
N LEU A 275 -0.39 -1.91 -1.42
CA LEU A 275 -1.61 -1.16 -1.14
C LEU A 275 -2.21 -1.53 0.22
N ALA A 276 -2.50 -0.53 1.05
CA ALA A 276 -3.20 -0.74 2.31
C ALA A 276 -4.58 -1.33 2.06
N GLY A 277 -4.82 -2.49 2.67
CA GLY A 277 -6.12 -3.14 2.75
C GLY A 277 -7.10 -2.51 3.72
N ARG A 278 -6.78 -1.32 4.26
CA ARG A 278 -7.78 -0.48 4.93
C ARG A 278 -8.85 0.03 3.97
N VAL A 279 -8.55 0.11 2.68
CA VAL A 279 -9.56 0.29 1.63
C VAL A 279 -10.07 -1.08 1.20
N PRO A 280 -11.40 -1.31 1.13
CA PRO A 280 -11.94 -2.62 0.74
C PRO A 280 -11.41 -3.09 -0.61
N LEU A 281 -11.08 -4.37 -0.70
CA LEU A 281 -10.52 -4.99 -1.91
C LEU A 281 -11.36 -4.73 -3.19
N PRO A 282 -12.71 -4.73 -3.18
CA PRO A 282 -13.50 -4.37 -4.37
C PRO A 282 -13.25 -2.95 -4.89
N ILE A 283 -12.92 -1.99 -4.01
CA ILE A 283 -12.55 -0.63 -4.41
C ILE A 283 -11.16 -0.62 -5.03
N LEU A 284 -10.19 -1.35 -4.45
CA LEU A 284 -8.86 -1.53 -5.05
C LEU A 284 -8.97 -2.14 -6.45
N HIS A 285 -9.76 -3.21 -6.62
CA HIS A 285 -9.98 -3.83 -7.93
C HIS A 285 -10.66 -2.88 -8.93
N THR A 286 -11.60 -2.06 -8.45
CA THR A 286 -12.22 -1.01 -9.26
C THR A 286 -11.18 0.02 -9.72
N MET A 287 -10.25 0.42 -8.84
CA MET A 287 -9.14 1.32 -9.21
C MET A 287 -8.35 0.81 -10.41
N PHE A 288 -7.94 -0.46 -10.41
CA PHE A 288 -7.26 -1.08 -11.56
C PHE A 288 -8.15 -1.15 -12.81
N ARG A 289 -9.41 -1.59 -12.64
CA ARG A 289 -10.31 -1.81 -13.78
C ARG A 289 -10.63 -0.52 -14.52
N GLU A 290 -10.94 0.55 -13.80
CA GLU A 290 -11.34 1.84 -14.37
C GLU A 290 -10.16 2.56 -15.04
N THR A 291 -8.92 2.29 -14.63
CA THR A 291 -7.70 2.83 -15.30
C THR A 291 -7.19 1.95 -16.44
N GLY A 292 -7.98 0.95 -16.85
CA GLY A 292 -7.70 0.15 -18.05
C GLY A 292 -6.79 -1.06 -17.81
N PHE A 293 -6.69 -1.56 -16.57
CA PHE A 293 -6.00 -2.82 -16.25
C PHE A 293 -6.97 -3.99 -16.15
N GLU A 294 -6.42 -5.19 -16.26
CA GLU A 294 -7.08 -6.45 -15.93
C GLU A 294 -7.41 -6.52 -14.43
N GLU A 295 -8.22 -7.50 -14.05
CA GLU A 295 -8.51 -7.76 -12.64
C GLU A 295 -7.19 -8.09 -11.91
N PRO A 296 -6.82 -7.33 -10.87
CA PRO A 296 -5.54 -7.55 -10.20
C PRO A 296 -5.56 -8.88 -9.44
N ARG A 297 -4.40 -9.56 -9.43
CA ARG A 297 -4.18 -10.73 -8.55
C ARG A 297 -3.48 -10.30 -7.27
N ILE A 298 -3.87 -10.92 -6.15
CA ILE A 298 -3.12 -10.83 -4.90
C ILE A 298 -1.88 -11.70 -5.04
N VAL A 299 -0.72 -11.05 -5.03
CA VAL A 299 0.58 -11.73 -4.97
C VAL A 299 0.88 -12.15 -3.54
N HIS A 300 0.68 -11.22 -2.62
CA HIS A 300 0.95 -11.40 -1.21
C HIS A 300 -0.05 -10.58 -0.39
N GLN A 301 -0.41 -11.11 0.77
CA GLN A 301 -1.27 -10.46 1.74
C GLN A 301 -0.72 -10.74 3.13
N THR A 302 -0.73 -9.73 3.98
CA THR A 302 -0.47 -9.89 5.41
C THR A 302 -1.27 -8.87 6.22
N ILE A 303 -1.39 -9.10 7.51
CA ILE A 303 -1.97 -8.13 8.44
C ILE A 303 -0.81 -7.43 9.15
N VAL A 304 -0.79 -6.10 9.10
CA VAL A 304 0.23 -5.27 9.74
C VAL A 304 -0.39 -4.42 10.84
N ARG A 305 0.42 -4.06 11.83
CA ARG A 305 0.06 -3.03 12.82
C ARG A 305 0.09 -1.67 12.12
N GLN A 306 -0.95 -0.87 12.30
CA GLN A 306 -0.95 0.53 11.87
C GLN A 306 0.17 1.26 12.62
N ASP A 307 1.02 1.98 11.88
CA ASP A 307 2.02 2.86 12.48
C ASP A 307 1.34 4.11 13.04
N ASP A 308 1.11 4.11 14.35
CA ASP A 308 0.49 5.18 15.12
C ASP A 308 1.49 6.29 15.52
N VAL A 309 2.75 6.19 15.10
CA VAL A 309 3.80 7.18 15.36
C VAL A 309 3.96 8.11 14.16
N THR A 310 3.97 7.57 12.94
CA THR A 310 4.27 8.33 11.72
C THR A 310 3.02 8.65 10.89
N THR A 311 1.96 7.85 11.00
CA THR A 311 0.72 8.01 10.21
C THR A 311 -0.52 8.03 11.08
N SER A 312 -1.35 9.06 10.96
CA SER A 312 -2.62 9.12 11.71
C SER A 312 -3.79 8.49 10.92
N ILE A 313 -4.68 7.79 11.63
CA ILE A 313 -5.97 7.32 11.08
C ILE A 313 -6.96 8.49 10.89
N MET A 314 -6.71 9.65 11.50
CA MET A 314 -7.61 10.81 11.51
C MET A 314 -8.15 11.20 10.12
N PRO A 315 -7.35 11.28 9.03
CA PRO A 315 -7.86 11.65 7.72
C PRO A 315 -8.91 10.67 7.20
N LEU A 316 -8.74 9.37 7.46
CA LEU A 316 -9.67 8.31 7.06
C LEU A 316 -10.98 8.38 7.87
N ALA A 317 -10.86 8.62 9.18
CA ALA A 317 -12.02 8.82 10.05
C ALA A 317 -12.82 10.08 9.68
N ALA A 318 -12.14 11.14 9.24
CA ALA A 318 -12.77 12.36 8.74
C ALA A 318 -13.54 12.11 7.44
N THR A 319 -12.96 11.34 6.51
CA THR A 319 -13.65 10.90 5.28
C THR A 319 -14.92 10.11 5.61
N GLU A 320 -14.83 9.08 6.44
CA GLU A 320 -15.99 8.26 6.83
C GLU A 320 -17.11 9.12 7.43
N ARG A 321 -16.75 10.05 8.33
CA ARG A 321 -17.73 10.95 8.95
C ARG A 321 -18.41 11.86 7.94
N LYS A 322 -17.67 12.38 6.95
CA LYS A 322 -18.22 13.19 5.87
C LYS A 322 -19.16 12.38 4.99
N ALA A 323 -18.79 11.13 4.67
CA ALA A 323 -19.64 10.21 3.93
C ALA A 323 -20.93 9.89 4.69
N GLU A 324 -20.84 9.53 5.98
CA GLU A 324 -22.03 9.31 6.82
C GLU A 324 -22.95 10.54 6.89
N LEU A 325 -22.38 11.75 6.99
CA LEU A 325 -23.16 12.99 6.98
C LEU A 325 -23.83 13.20 5.61
N ALA A 326 -23.11 12.97 4.52
CA ALA A 326 -23.64 13.07 3.16
C ALA A 326 -24.75 12.04 2.91
N GLU A 327 -24.58 10.78 3.35
CA GLU A 327 -25.60 9.75 3.27
C GLU A 327 -26.82 10.10 4.13
N ARG A 328 -26.64 10.66 5.32
CA ARG A 328 -27.77 11.17 6.13
C ARG A 328 -28.51 12.31 5.44
N MET A 329 -27.81 13.15 4.70
CA MET A 329 -28.41 14.21 3.87
C MET A 329 -29.04 13.66 2.57
N GLN A 330 -28.49 12.59 2.00
CA GLN A 330 -28.94 11.90 0.78
C GLN A 330 -29.93 10.75 1.03
N ALA A 331 -30.22 10.39 2.28
CA ALA A 331 -31.32 9.48 2.62
C ALA A 331 -32.70 10.07 2.24
N LEU A 332 -32.73 11.33 1.77
CA LEU A 332 -33.83 11.98 1.06
C LEU A 332 -33.85 11.71 -0.47
N SER A 333 -32.80 11.12 -1.07
CA SER A 333 -32.60 10.92 -2.51
C SER A 333 -32.20 9.49 -2.96
N GLY A 334 -31.92 8.55 -2.05
CA GLY A 334 -31.90 7.11 -2.36
C GLY A 334 -30.60 6.51 -2.94
N SER A 335 -29.46 7.17 -2.82
CA SER A 335 -28.14 6.61 -3.17
C SER A 335 -27.37 6.19 -1.90
N LYS A 336 -26.71 5.02 -1.92
CA LYS A 336 -25.82 4.54 -0.85
C LYS A 336 -24.43 4.29 -1.42
N THR A 337 -23.40 4.80 -0.77
CA THR A 337 -22.00 4.52 -1.09
C THR A 337 -21.32 4.15 0.21
N ASP A 338 -20.93 2.88 0.36
CA ASP A 338 -20.28 2.38 1.58
C ASP A 338 -18.80 2.77 1.58
N HIS A 339 -18.51 4.01 1.99
CA HIS A 339 -17.16 4.57 2.15
C HIS A 339 -16.48 4.09 3.44
N ARG A 340 -16.54 2.79 3.73
CA ARG A 340 -16.04 2.23 4.99
C ARG A 340 -14.64 1.66 4.84
N PHE A 341 -13.70 2.16 5.64
CA PHE A 341 -12.38 1.57 5.79
C PHE A 341 -12.43 0.39 6.77
N VAL A 342 -11.46 -0.50 6.67
CA VAL A 342 -11.41 -1.76 7.42
C VAL A 342 -10.16 -1.83 8.29
N PHE A 343 -10.38 -1.97 9.59
CA PHE A 343 -9.35 -2.21 10.60
C PHE A 343 -9.72 -3.40 11.49
N TYR A 344 -8.74 -3.89 12.24
CA TYR A 344 -8.88 -4.95 13.22
C TYR A 344 -8.31 -4.51 14.57
N ASP A 345 -8.88 -5.03 15.65
CA ASP A 345 -8.39 -4.81 17.01
C ASP A 345 -7.32 -5.83 17.45
N ASN A 346 -7.00 -6.78 16.57
CA ASN A 346 -6.08 -7.89 16.82
C ASN A 346 -5.22 -8.19 15.58
N PRO A 347 -4.05 -8.82 15.77
CA PRO A 347 -3.11 -9.10 14.69
C PRO A 347 -3.52 -10.26 13.76
N ASP A 348 -4.51 -11.08 14.12
CA ASP A 348 -4.96 -12.21 13.30
C ASP A 348 -6.17 -11.87 12.41
N GLY A 349 -6.66 -10.63 12.49
CA GLY A 349 -7.79 -10.12 11.71
C GLY A 349 -9.13 -10.77 12.05
N ARG A 350 -9.22 -11.52 13.15
CA ARG A 350 -10.45 -12.24 13.49
C ARG A 350 -11.45 -11.33 14.18
N GLY A 351 -12.72 -11.72 14.14
CA GLY A 351 -13.79 -10.97 14.79
C GLY A 351 -14.41 -9.91 13.88
N ARG A 352 -15.01 -8.89 14.49
CA ARG A 352 -15.73 -7.85 13.75
C ARG A 352 -14.74 -6.79 13.25
N PRO A 353 -14.74 -6.43 11.96
CA PRO A 353 -13.95 -5.31 11.47
C PRO A 353 -14.42 -3.99 12.09
N LEU A 354 -13.46 -3.11 12.33
CA LEU A 354 -13.66 -1.74 12.79
C LEU A 354 -13.69 -0.79 11.59
N CYS A 355 -14.52 0.24 11.65
CA CYS A 355 -14.40 1.37 10.73
C CYS A 355 -13.24 2.31 11.14
N ALA A 356 -12.84 3.25 10.27
CA ALA A 356 -11.80 4.23 10.59
C ALA A 356 -12.16 5.08 11.82
N MET A 357 -13.43 5.46 12.02
CA MET A 357 -13.82 6.20 13.22
C MET A 357 -13.60 5.42 14.53
N GLU A 358 -13.92 4.12 14.53
CA GLU A 358 -13.68 3.23 15.67
C GLU A 358 -12.17 3.03 15.90
N ALA A 359 -11.42 2.79 14.83
CA ALA A 359 -9.97 2.64 14.88
C ALA A 359 -9.28 3.93 15.37
N TYR A 360 -9.74 5.10 14.96
CA TYR A 360 -9.22 6.37 15.44
C TYR A 360 -9.50 6.59 16.94
N SER A 361 -10.69 6.22 17.43
CA SER A 361 -10.99 6.25 18.87
C SER A 361 -10.03 5.35 19.69
N ARG A 362 -9.62 4.22 19.11
CA ARG A 362 -8.62 3.32 19.69
C ARG A 362 -7.22 3.93 19.68
N GLU A 363 -6.81 4.56 18.57
CA GLU A 363 -5.55 5.30 18.44
C GLU A 363 -5.44 6.37 19.55
N LEU A 364 -6.49 7.17 19.75
CA LEU A 364 -6.55 8.16 20.83
C LEU A 364 -6.43 7.55 22.23
N SER A 365 -6.88 6.30 22.38
CA SER A 365 -6.78 5.52 23.62
C SER A 365 -5.49 4.69 23.70
N ARG A 366 -4.53 4.90 22.78
CA ARG A 366 -3.27 4.15 22.65
C ARG A 366 -3.45 2.64 22.53
N GLN A 367 -4.56 2.22 21.92
CA GLN A 367 -4.81 0.83 21.59
C GLN A 367 -4.36 0.56 20.16
N PRO A 368 -3.70 -0.58 19.90
CA PRO A 368 -3.23 -0.91 18.57
C PRO A 368 -4.41 -1.15 17.62
N ASN A 369 -4.20 -0.76 16.37
CA ASN A 369 -5.03 -1.11 15.24
C ASN A 369 -4.19 -1.90 14.23
N TYR A 370 -4.86 -2.76 13.49
CA TYR A 370 -4.26 -3.56 12.44
C TYR A 370 -5.08 -3.42 11.18
N HIS A 371 -4.47 -3.65 10.02
CA HIS A 371 -5.16 -3.69 8.74
C HIS A 371 -4.44 -4.65 7.79
N ASP A 372 -5.16 -5.11 6.78
CA ASP A 372 -4.54 -5.87 5.68
C ASP A 372 -3.57 -4.97 4.91
N LEU A 373 -2.57 -5.60 4.31
CA LEU A 373 -1.66 -5.01 3.34
C LEU A 373 -1.57 -5.98 2.17
N TYR A 374 -1.87 -5.49 0.97
CA TYR A 374 -1.91 -6.28 -0.25
C TYR A 374 -0.77 -5.86 -1.17
N VAL A 375 -0.11 -6.85 -1.79
CA VAL A 375 0.65 -6.60 -3.02
C VAL A 375 -0.18 -7.12 -4.18
N LEU A 376 -0.67 -6.19 -5.00
CA LEU A 376 -1.52 -6.48 -6.15
C LEU A 376 -0.70 -6.37 -7.43
N GLU A 377 -0.79 -7.35 -8.31
CA GLU A 377 -0.22 -7.30 -9.66
C GLU A 377 -1.34 -7.28 -10.70
N SER A 378 -1.20 -6.47 -11.74
CA SER A 378 -2.08 -6.50 -12.90
C SER A 378 -1.34 -6.21 -14.21
N ARG A 379 -2.03 -6.42 -15.33
CA ARG A 379 -1.58 -6.11 -16.69
C ARG A 379 -2.50 -5.07 -17.34
N PRO A 380 -1.98 -4.20 -18.22
CA PRO A 380 -2.83 -3.33 -18.99
C PRO A 380 -3.73 -4.16 -19.93
N LYS A 381 -5.00 -3.78 -20.09
CA LYS A 381 -5.88 -4.42 -21.08
C LYS A 381 -5.37 -4.16 -22.50
N PRO A 382 -5.64 -5.03 -23.48
CA PRO A 382 -5.51 -4.66 -24.89
C PRO A 382 -6.36 -3.43 -25.20
N LEU A 383 -5.87 -2.51 -26.05
CA LEU A 383 -6.72 -1.43 -26.58
C LEU A 383 -7.79 -2.08 -27.48
N SER A 384 -9.06 -1.92 -27.11
CA SER A 384 -10.22 -2.45 -27.84
C SER A 384 -10.59 -1.61 -29.05
#